data_AF-A0A831XGB1-F1
#
_entry.id   AF-A0A831XGB1-F1
#
_cell.length_a   1.000
_cell.length_b   1.000
_cell.length_c   1.000
_cell.angle_alpha   90.00
_cell.angle_beta   90.00
_cell.angle_gamma   90.00
#
_symmetry.space_group_name_H-M   'P 1'
#
loop_
_entity.id
_entity.type
_entity.pdbx_description
1 polymer ?
#
loop_
_entity_poly.entity_id
_entity_poly.type
_entity_poly.pdbx_seq_one_letter_code
_entity_poly.pdbx_strand_id
1 'polypeptide(L)'
;QRRIQDVLLRLGGIAGPLEWGIDGCGVPTYAMPLVAMARAFARLAHPSDLPPAEAAAADAIRAAMFACPEYVSSTGSFHALLLRAGGGRFVSKSGAEGCHAIGVTDPPLGIAIKIGDGDARAMAPILLALLARHGALPADPELERWRSVPVPNTRGAIVGSIRAVV
;
A
#
# COMPACT_ATOMS: atom_id res chain seq x y z
N GLN A 1 14.75 3.17 -17.21
CA GLN A 1 14.03 4.39 -16.79
C GLN A 1 12.84 4.71 -17.70
N ARG A 2 13.00 5.04 -19.00
CA ARG A 2 11.86 5.27 -19.92
C ARG A 2 10.74 4.22 -19.84
N ARG A 3 11.08 2.93 -19.91
CA ARG A 3 10.11 1.83 -19.77
C ARG A 3 9.34 1.80 -18.44
N ILE A 4 9.97 2.21 -17.33
CA ILE A 4 9.30 2.26 -16.02
C ILE A 4 8.25 3.36 -16.02
N GLN A 5 8.60 4.55 -16.51
CA GLN A 5 7.65 5.64 -16.67
C GLN A 5 6.47 5.23 -17.54
N ASP A 6 6.70 4.58 -18.69
CA ASP A 6 5.62 4.15 -19.60
C ASP A 6 4.64 3.18 -18.92
N VAL A 7 5.15 2.29 -18.07
CA VAL A 7 4.32 1.38 -17.25
C VAL A 7 3.54 2.17 -16.20
N LEU A 8 4.17 3.10 -15.50
CA LEU A 8 3.49 3.91 -14.47
C LEU A 8 2.40 4.80 -15.06
N LEU A 9 2.64 5.42 -16.22
CA LEU A 9 1.63 6.22 -16.93
C LEU A 9 0.43 5.37 -17.33
N ARG A 10 0.67 4.17 -17.86
CA ARG A 10 -0.37 3.24 -18.29
C ARG A 10 -1.18 2.71 -17.11
N LEU A 11 -0.52 2.17 -16.09
CA LEU A 11 -1.18 1.68 -14.87
C LEU A 11 -1.89 2.82 -14.14
N GLY A 12 -1.28 4.00 -14.08
CA GLY A 12 -1.86 5.19 -13.48
C GLY A 12 -2.99 5.83 -14.31
N GLY A 13 -3.13 5.47 -15.60
CA GLY A 13 -4.11 6.08 -16.50
C GLY A 13 -3.92 7.59 -16.63
N ILE A 14 -2.68 8.04 -16.75
CA ILE A 14 -2.28 9.44 -16.87
C ILE A 14 -1.31 9.61 -18.05
N ALA A 15 -1.16 10.84 -18.54
CA ALA A 15 -0.31 11.19 -19.68
C ALA A 15 0.77 12.20 -19.30
N GLY A 16 1.78 12.33 -20.16
CA GLY A 16 2.87 13.29 -20.01
C GLY A 16 4.11 12.71 -19.32
N PRO A 17 5.24 13.42 -19.35
CA PRO A 17 6.40 13.01 -18.57
C PRO A 17 6.09 13.13 -17.07
N LEU A 18 6.58 12.17 -16.29
CA LEU A 18 6.53 12.23 -14.84
C LEU A 18 7.80 12.92 -14.33
N GLU A 19 7.63 13.83 -13.37
CA GLU A 19 8.75 14.31 -12.57
C GLU A 19 9.38 13.13 -11.83
N TRP A 20 10.70 13.18 -11.64
CA TRP A 20 11.42 12.11 -10.96
C TRP A 20 12.60 12.64 -10.18
N GLY A 21 13.00 11.89 -9.16
CA GLY A 21 14.16 12.14 -8.33
C GLY A 21 14.89 10.84 -8.00
N ILE A 22 16.00 10.96 -7.28
CA ILE A 22 16.72 9.81 -6.71
C ILE A 22 16.21 9.58 -5.30
N ASP A 23 15.71 8.37 -5.04
CA ASP A 23 15.28 7.96 -3.71
C ASP A 23 16.48 7.65 -2.79
N GLY A 24 16.26 7.55 -1.49
CA GLY A 24 17.30 7.26 -0.49
C GLY A 24 18.03 5.93 -0.72
N CYS A 25 17.42 4.98 -1.43
CA CYS A 25 18.06 3.73 -1.85
C CYS A 25 18.88 3.85 -3.17
N GLY A 26 18.93 5.03 -3.78
CA GLY A 26 19.73 5.32 -4.98
C GLY A 26 19.03 5.06 -6.31
N VAL A 27 17.75 4.66 -6.31
CA VAL A 27 16.99 4.38 -7.55
C VAL A 27 16.13 5.58 -7.97
N PRO A 28 15.96 5.81 -9.29
CA PRO A 28 15.00 6.79 -9.78
C PRO A 28 13.57 6.46 -9.36
N THR A 29 12.87 7.45 -8.83
CA THR A 29 11.47 7.33 -8.40
C THR A 29 10.66 8.47 -9.00
N TYR A 30 9.47 8.14 -9.50
CA TYR A 30 8.59 9.07 -10.20
C TYR A 30 7.52 9.63 -9.27
N ALA A 31 7.28 10.94 -9.37
CA ALA A 31 6.16 11.58 -8.71
C ALA A 31 4.85 11.19 -9.43
N MET A 32 3.84 10.78 -8.65
CA MET A 32 2.53 10.41 -9.17
C MET A 32 1.41 11.04 -8.34
N PRO A 33 0.33 11.53 -8.98
CA PRO A 33 -0.90 11.86 -8.27
C PRO A 33 -1.41 10.66 -7.47
N LEU A 34 -1.91 10.88 -6.25
CA LEU A 34 -2.43 9.80 -5.39
C LEU A 34 -3.52 8.97 -6.08
N VAL A 35 -4.41 9.62 -6.84
CA VAL A 35 -5.45 8.93 -7.61
C VAL A 35 -4.87 8.00 -8.69
N ALA A 36 -3.78 8.39 -9.34
CA ALA A 36 -3.11 7.57 -10.33
C ALA A 36 -2.38 6.39 -9.66
N MET A 37 -1.77 6.62 -8.49
CA MET A 37 -1.14 5.57 -7.69
C MET A 37 -2.17 4.54 -7.21
N ALA A 38 -3.32 5.00 -6.70
CA ALA A 38 -4.43 4.13 -6.32
C ALA A 38 -4.91 3.30 -7.52
N ARG A 39 -5.11 3.92 -8.68
CA ARG A 39 -5.51 3.22 -9.91
C ARG A 39 -4.48 2.16 -10.34
N ALA A 40 -3.19 2.49 -10.26
CA ALA A 40 -2.13 1.56 -10.60
C ALA A 40 -2.15 0.32 -9.69
N PHE A 41 -2.34 0.51 -8.37
CA PHE A 41 -2.45 -0.59 -7.43
C PHE A 41 -3.74 -1.40 -7.61
N ALA A 42 -4.88 -0.76 -7.93
CA ALA A 42 -6.11 -1.46 -8.28
C ALA A 42 -5.89 -2.42 -9.47
N ARG A 43 -5.20 -1.96 -10.51
CA ARG A 43 -4.86 -2.78 -11.68
C ARG A 43 -3.86 -3.87 -11.39
N LEU A 44 -2.89 -3.63 -10.49
CA LEU A 44 -1.97 -4.69 -10.06
C LEU A 44 -2.69 -5.80 -9.28
N ALA A 45 -3.72 -5.45 -8.49
CA ALA A 45 -4.52 -6.44 -7.78
C ALA A 45 -5.51 -7.15 -8.71
N HIS A 46 -6.23 -6.39 -9.54
CA HIS A 46 -7.29 -6.87 -10.42
C HIS A 46 -7.01 -6.45 -11.88
N PRO A 47 -6.15 -7.17 -12.61
CA PRO A 47 -5.61 -6.74 -13.90
C PRO A 47 -6.54 -7.00 -15.11
N SER A 48 -7.86 -6.89 -14.92
CA SER A 48 -8.85 -7.25 -15.95
C SER A 48 -8.81 -6.37 -17.21
N ASP A 49 -8.29 -5.14 -17.11
CA ASP A 49 -8.16 -4.19 -18.22
C ASP A 49 -6.72 -4.09 -18.77
N LEU A 50 -5.81 -4.96 -18.33
CA LEU A 50 -4.41 -4.97 -18.77
C LEU A 50 -4.17 -5.93 -19.96
N PRO A 51 -3.16 -5.67 -20.80
CA PRO A 51 -2.71 -6.63 -21.81
C PRO A 51 -2.33 -7.98 -21.20
N PRO A 52 -2.50 -9.12 -21.90
CA PRO A 52 -2.30 -10.46 -21.33
C PRO A 52 -0.95 -10.67 -20.61
N ALA A 53 0.14 -10.15 -21.18
CA ALA A 53 1.47 -10.26 -20.58
C ALA A 53 1.61 -9.45 -19.28
N GLU A 54 0.97 -8.28 -19.20
CA GLU A 54 0.96 -7.43 -18.01
C GLU A 54 0.04 -8.01 -16.94
N ALA A 55 -1.11 -8.56 -17.33
CA ALA A 55 -2.03 -9.24 -16.41
C ALA A 55 -1.36 -10.47 -15.76
N ALA A 56 -0.69 -11.30 -16.55
CA ALA A 56 0.09 -12.42 -16.03
C ALA A 56 1.20 -11.98 -15.06
N ALA A 57 1.87 -10.85 -15.35
CA ALA A 57 2.88 -10.29 -14.46
C ALA A 57 2.27 -9.76 -13.15
N ALA A 58 1.12 -9.09 -13.21
CA ALA A 58 0.40 -8.62 -12.04
C ALA A 58 -0.04 -9.77 -11.13
N ASP A 59 -0.57 -10.85 -11.71
CA ASP A 59 -0.93 -12.07 -10.96
C ASP A 59 0.29 -12.73 -10.33
N ALA A 60 1.41 -12.82 -11.05
CA ALA A 60 2.65 -13.36 -10.51
C ALA A 60 3.18 -12.52 -9.33
N ILE A 61 3.12 -11.19 -9.44
CA ILE A 61 3.51 -10.27 -8.35
C ILE A 61 2.62 -10.48 -7.13
N ARG A 62 1.29 -10.51 -7.31
CA ARG A 62 0.33 -10.72 -6.22
C ARG A 62 0.54 -12.06 -5.54
N ALA A 63 0.72 -13.13 -6.31
CA ALA A 63 1.00 -14.46 -5.78
C ALA A 63 2.31 -14.49 -4.97
N ALA A 64 3.37 -13.84 -5.47
CA ALA A 64 4.64 -13.75 -4.76
C ALA A 64 4.54 -12.94 -3.46
N MET A 65 3.83 -11.80 -3.47
CA MET A 65 3.58 -10.99 -2.27
C MET A 65 2.82 -11.78 -1.20
N PHE A 66 1.86 -12.61 -1.60
CA PHE A 66 1.11 -13.46 -0.70
C PHE A 66 1.94 -14.63 -0.15
N ALA A 67 2.74 -15.28 -0.99
CA ALA A 67 3.57 -16.42 -0.58
C ALA A 67 4.71 -16.00 0.37
N CYS A 68 5.22 -14.78 0.20
CA CYS A 68 6.42 -14.28 0.88
C CYS A 68 6.23 -12.87 1.47
N PRO A 69 5.24 -12.63 2.35
CA PRO A 69 4.88 -11.28 2.80
C PRO A 69 5.98 -10.59 3.63
N GLU A 70 6.77 -11.36 4.36
CA GLU A 70 7.96 -10.89 5.09
C GLU A 70 9.00 -10.23 4.17
N TYR A 71 9.14 -10.69 2.92
CA TYR A 71 10.09 -10.12 1.96
C TYR A 71 9.59 -8.83 1.31
N VAL A 72 8.29 -8.55 1.39
CA VAL A 72 7.70 -7.27 0.93
C VAL A 72 7.98 -6.14 1.92
N SER A 73 8.14 -6.51 3.19
CA SER A 73 8.30 -5.57 4.31
C SER A 73 9.35 -6.09 5.29
N SER A 74 8.92 -6.56 6.45
CA SER A 74 9.74 -7.22 7.45
C SER A 74 8.90 -8.17 8.28
N THR A 75 9.53 -9.19 8.85
CA THR A 75 8.90 -10.17 9.74
C THR A 75 8.23 -9.48 10.92
N GLY A 76 6.96 -9.82 11.18
CA GLY A 76 6.18 -9.28 12.30
C GLY A 76 5.68 -7.84 12.10
N SER A 77 5.97 -7.20 10.96
CA SER A 77 5.40 -5.89 10.64
C SER A 77 3.89 -5.97 10.44
N PHE A 78 3.21 -4.84 10.68
CA PHE A 78 1.81 -4.65 10.30
C PHE A 78 1.55 -5.07 8.85
N HIS A 79 2.49 -4.77 7.96
CA HIS A 79 2.29 -4.96 6.53
C HIS A 79 2.34 -6.44 6.14
N ALA A 80 3.31 -7.17 6.66
CA ALA A 80 3.39 -8.62 6.47
C ALA A 80 2.15 -9.32 7.03
N LEU A 81 1.68 -8.90 8.21
CA LEU A 81 0.46 -9.42 8.80
C LEU A 81 -0.77 -9.14 7.94
N LEU A 82 -0.93 -7.90 7.44
CA LEU A 82 -2.04 -7.52 6.58
C LEU A 82 -2.08 -8.33 5.28
N LEU A 83 -0.93 -8.54 4.63
CA LEU A 83 -0.84 -9.34 3.41
C LEU A 83 -1.21 -10.81 3.67
N ARG A 84 -0.75 -11.36 4.80
CA ARG A 84 -1.09 -12.73 5.23
C ARG A 84 -2.59 -12.88 5.49
N ALA A 85 -3.17 -11.98 6.29
CA ALA A 85 -4.59 -11.93 6.60
C ALA A 85 -5.46 -11.71 5.33
N GLY A 86 -4.91 -11.01 4.34
CA GLY A 86 -5.56 -10.77 3.06
C GLY A 86 -5.80 -12.02 2.20
N GLY A 87 -5.10 -13.13 2.45
CA GLY A 87 -5.32 -14.39 1.74
C GLY A 87 -5.09 -14.28 0.22
N GLY A 88 -4.14 -13.46 -0.21
CA GLY A 88 -3.84 -13.24 -1.63
C GLY A 88 -4.72 -12.22 -2.35
N ARG A 89 -5.60 -11.52 -1.62
CA ARG A 89 -6.47 -10.45 -2.16
C ARG A 89 -5.79 -9.09 -2.28
N PHE A 90 -4.56 -8.94 -1.76
CA PHE A 90 -3.89 -7.65 -1.68
C PHE A 90 -2.58 -7.62 -2.47
N VAL A 91 -2.37 -6.51 -3.16
CA VAL A 91 -1.05 -6.04 -3.61
C VAL A 91 -0.80 -4.75 -2.86
N SER A 92 0.28 -4.65 -2.08
CA SER A 92 0.47 -3.48 -1.23
C SER A 92 1.93 -3.16 -0.98
N LYS A 93 2.26 -1.87 -0.91
CA LYS A 93 3.61 -1.40 -0.62
C LYS A 93 3.61 -0.13 0.22
N SER A 94 4.41 -0.15 1.28
CA SER A 94 4.79 1.02 2.06
C SER A 94 5.91 1.78 1.33
N GLY A 95 5.82 3.10 1.36
CA GLY A 95 6.85 4.02 0.92
C GLY A 95 7.38 4.86 2.08
N ALA A 96 8.50 5.55 1.84
CA ALA A 96 9.02 6.55 2.77
C ALA A 96 8.05 7.73 2.92
N GLU A 97 8.29 8.57 3.92
CA GLU A 97 7.54 9.83 4.12
C GLU A 97 6.02 9.63 4.19
N GLY A 98 5.55 8.59 4.87
CA GLY A 98 4.11 8.38 5.11
C GLY A 98 3.32 8.07 3.83
N CYS A 99 3.97 7.56 2.78
CA CYS A 99 3.32 7.08 1.57
C CYS A 99 2.93 5.60 1.69
N HIS A 100 1.75 5.23 1.22
CA HIS A 100 1.34 3.83 1.13
C HIS A 100 0.34 3.63 0.00
N ALA A 101 0.39 2.47 -0.65
CA ALA A 101 -0.65 2.08 -1.59
C ALA A 101 -1.02 0.60 -1.44
N ILE A 102 -2.30 0.30 -1.67
CA ILE A 102 -2.87 -1.05 -1.66
C ILE A 102 -3.89 -1.19 -2.79
N GLY A 103 -3.84 -2.32 -3.48
CA GLY A 103 -4.89 -2.80 -4.37
C GLY A 103 -5.58 -3.99 -3.73
N VAL A 104 -6.89 -4.07 -3.93
CA VAL A 104 -7.77 -5.12 -3.41
C VAL A 104 -8.44 -5.82 -4.59
N THR A 105 -8.43 -7.15 -4.61
CA THR A 105 -9.10 -7.93 -5.65
C THR A 105 -10.62 -7.94 -5.49
N ASP A 106 -11.09 -8.05 -4.25
CA ASP A 106 -12.51 -8.15 -3.92
C ASP A 106 -12.82 -7.42 -2.58
N PRO A 107 -13.65 -6.34 -2.62
CA PRO A 107 -14.12 -5.68 -3.84
C PRO A 107 -12.97 -5.01 -4.60
N PRO A 108 -13.03 -4.90 -5.93
CA PRO A 108 -11.95 -4.31 -6.74
C PRO A 108 -11.78 -2.82 -6.38
N LEU A 109 -10.65 -2.50 -5.77
CA LEU A 109 -10.36 -1.16 -5.23
C LEU A 109 -8.85 -0.88 -5.22
N GLY A 110 -8.49 0.38 -5.39
CA GLY A 110 -7.16 0.89 -5.09
C GLY A 110 -7.23 2.03 -4.08
N ILE A 111 -6.31 2.03 -3.12
CA ILE A 111 -6.15 3.08 -2.11
C ILE A 111 -4.71 3.55 -2.15
N ALA A 112 -4.51 4.86 -2.17
CA ALA A 112 -3.22 5.50 -1.94
C ALA A 112 -3.34 6.54 -0.83
N ILE A 113 -2.39 6.55 0.10
CA ILE A 113 -2.38 7.37 1.30
C ILE A 113 -1.06 8.13 1.33
N LYS A 114 -1.16 9.43 1.65
CA LYS A 114 -0.03 10.27 2.07
C LYS A 114 -0.35 10.86 3.43
N ILE A 115 0.49 10.60 4.42
CA ILE A 115 0.44 11.33 5.69
C ILE A 115 1.17 12.66 5.52
N GLY A 116 0.51 13.76 5.87
CA GLY A 116 1.01 15.11 5.60
C GLY A 116 2.31 15.45 6.33
N ASP A 117 2.52 14.90 7.52
CA ASP A 117 3.74 15.10 8.32
C ASP A 117 4.86 14.09 8.02
N GLY A 118 4.63 13.16 7.08
CA GLY A 118 5.61 12.16 6.66
C GLY A 118 5.76 10.95 7.59
N ASP A 119 5.09 10.91 8.74
CA ASP A 119 5.24 9.82 9.70
C ASP A 119 4.29 8.63 9.39
N ALA A 120 4.77 7.41 9.59
CA ALA A 120 4.00 6.18 9.39
C ALA A 120 3.08 5.80 10.56
N ARG A 121 3.18 6.48 11.72
CA ARG A 121 2.45 6.18 12.97
C ARG A 121 0.93 6.12 12.81
N ALA A 122 0.36 6.89 11.89
CA ALA A 122 -1.07 6.91 11.62
C ALA A 122 -1.50 5.91 10.52
N MET A 123 -0.54 5.32 9.80
CA MET A 123 -0.81 4.53 8.60
C MET A 123 -1.69 3.31 8.88
N ALA A 124 -1.35 2.52 9.90
CA ALA A 124 -2.08 1.28 10.19
C ALA A 124 -3.55 1.53 10.61
N PRO A 125 -3.85 2.44 11.56
CA PRO A 125 -5.23 2.80 11.88
C PRO A 125 -6.04 3.29 10.67
N ILE A 126 -5.45 4.15 9.84
CA ILE A 126 -6.11 4.70 8.65
C ILE A 126 -6.40 3.59 7.64
N LEU A 127 -5.41 2.74 7.34
CA LEU A 127 -5.56 1.67 6.36
C LEU A 127 -6.64 0.67 6.78
N LEU A 128 -6.63 0.24 8.04
CA LEU A 128 -7.67 -0.68 8.56
C LEU A 128 -9.06 -0.06 8.49
N ALA A 129 -9.21 1.23 8.84
CA ALA A 129 -10.48 1.92 8.77
C ALA A 129 -10.98 2.07 7.32
N LEU A 130 -10.10 2.38 6.37
CA LEU A 130 -10.44 2.46 4.94
C LEU A 130 -10.84 1.08 4.38
N LEU A 131 -10.08 0.03 4.68
CA LEU A 131 -10.42 -1.33 4.27
C LEU A 131 -11.76 -1.77 4.86
N ALA A 132 -12.05 -1.45 6.13
CA ALA A 132 -13.33 -1.77 6.75
C ALA A 132 -14.49 -1.04 6.08
N ARG A 133 -14.34 0.27 5.83
CA ARG A 133 -15.35 1.11 5.16
C ARG A 133 -15.69 0.60 3.76
N HIS A 134 -14.73 -0.01 3.08
CA HIS A 134 -14.92 -0.56 1.75
C HIS A 134 -15.19 -2.08 1.74
N GLY A 135 -15.44 -2.71 2.90
CA GLY A 135 -15.76 -4.15 2.97
C GLY A 135 -14.59 -5.08 2.61
N ALA A 136 -13.35 -4.57 2.59
CA ALA A 136 -12.15 -5.30 2.21
C ALA A 136 -11.35 -5.86 3.40
N LEU A 137 -11.64 -5.39 4.63
CA LEU A 137 -10.87 -5.76 5.82
C LEU A 137 -10.96 -7.27 6.09
N PRO A 138 -9.83 -7.99 6.20
CA PRO A 138 -9.86 -9.40 6.58
C PRO A 138 -10.25 -9.58 8.06
N ALA A 139 -10.92 -10.68 8.35
CA ALA A 139 -11.24 -11.08 9.71
C ALA A 139 -10.01 -11.74 10.36
N ASP A 140 -9.14 -10.92 10.94
CA ASP A 140 -7.94 -11.38 11.66
C ASP A 140 -7.79 -10.62 12.99
N PRO A 141 -7.90 -11.31 14.15
CA PRO A 141 -7.75 -10.68 15.47
C PRO A 141 -6.40 -10.00 15.71
N GLU A 142 -5.33 -10.44 15.04
CA GLU A 142 -4.01 -9.82 15.20
C GLU A 142 -3.95 -8.41 14.59
N LEU A 143 -4.86 -8.08 13.68
CA LEU A 143 -4.96 -6.73 13.11
C LEU A 143 -5.59 -5.74 14.09
N GLU A 144 -6.36 -6.20 15.08
CA GLU A 144 -7.07 -5.33 16.01
C GLU A 144 -6.12 -4.45 16.85
N ARG A 145 -4.94 -4.96 17.22
CA ARG A 145 -3.92 -4.18 17.95
C ARG A 145 -3.39 -2.98 17.17
N TRP A 146 -3.55 -2.98 15.84
CA TRP A 146 -3.09 -1.91 14.96
C TRP A 146 -4.12 -0.80 14.72
N ARG A 147 -5.34 -0.95 15.25
CA ARG A 147 -6.37 0.11 15.20
C ARG A 147 -6.06 1.31 16.09
N SER A 148 -5.26 1.10 17.15
CA SER A 148 -4.87 2.12 18.11
C SER A 148 -3.38 2.02 18.39
N VAL A 149 -2.61 2.99 17.88
CA VAL A 149 -1.16 3.04 18.07
C VAL A 149 -0.84 3.88 19.31
N PRO A 150 -0.17 3.33 20.34
CA PRO A 150 0.17 4.09 21.54
C PRO A 150 1.20 5.19 21.23
N VAL A 151 1.09 6.34 21.89
CA VAL A 151 2.04 7.46 21.79
C VAL A 151 2.87 7.51 23.08
N PRO A 152 4.12 7.05 23.08
CA PRO A 152 5.01 7.20 24.21
C PRO A 152 5.63 8.61 24.25
N ASN A 153 5.93 9.11 25.44
CA ASN A 153 6.83 10.25 25.62
C ASN A 153 8.31 9.80 25.62
N THR A 154 9.24 10.74 25.77
CA THR A 154 10.69 10.46 25.81
C THR A 154 11.14 9.55 26.97
N ARG A 155 10.29 9.38 28.00
CA ARG A 155 10.52 8.45 29.12
C ARG A 155 9.86 7.08 28.91
N GLY A 156 9.22 6.86 27.77
CA GLY A 156 8.50 5.62 27.45
C GLY A 156 7.11 5.51 28.10
N ALA A 157 6.65 6.52 28.84
CA ALA A 157 5.29 6.50 29.39
C ALA A 157 4.28 6.82 28.28
N ILE A 158 3.18 6.06 28.23
CA ILE A 158 2.12 6.28 27.24
C ILE A 158 1.34 7.55 27.60
N VAL A 159 1.32 8.52 26.70
CA VAL A 159 0.65 9.83 26.87
C VAL A 159 -0.55 10.01 25.95
N GLY A 160 -0.85 9.03 25.10
CA GLY A 160 -2.02 9.06 24.21
C GLY A 160 -2.05 7.88 23.25
N SER A 161 -2.96 7.95 22.28
CA SER A 161 -3.02 6.99 21.17
C SER A 161 -3.51 7.64 19.88
N ILE A 162 -3.13 7.04 18.76
CA ILE A 162 -3.55 7.41 17.42
C ILE A 162 -4.57 6.39 16.94
N ARG A 163 -5.76 6.86 16.55
CA ARG A 163 -6.86 6.06 16.01
C ARG A 163 -7.52 6.78 14.85
N ALA A 164 -8.07 6.04 13.91
CA ALA A 164 -8.94 6.62 12.89
C ALA A 164 -10.28 7.01 13.52
N VAL A 165 -10.83 8.16 13.14
CA VAL A 165 -12.19 8.58 13.44
C VAL A 165 -12.98 8.45 12.15
N VAL A 166 -13.92 7.51 12.12
CA VAL A 166 -14.72 7.12 10.95
C VAL A 166 -16.20 7.20 11.25
#